data_AF-A0A2S1H0X9-F1
#
_entry.id   AF-A0A2S1H0X9-F1
#
_cell.length_a   1.000
_cell.length_b   1.000
_cell.length_c   1.000
_cell.angle_alpha   90.00
_cell.angle_beta   90.00
_cell.angle_gamma   90.00
#
_symmetry.space_group_name_H-M   'P 1'
#
loop_
_entity.id
_entity.type
_entity.pdbx_description
1 polymer ?
#
loop_
_entity_poly.entity_id
_entity_poly.type
_entity_poly.pdbx_seq_one_letter_code
_entity_poly.pdbx_strand_id
1 'polypeptide(L)'
;MTDFNSSNNSRKQNNPFNKWDNLVFPKRRENQNSSSNNNESDSNITAIAGNWIEAIGTIITAIGSTPSTIFTQQTLTDFNIIGNILEAGGTAIAAESEDSLLNSVGDQLQAIGNLAVVAGILGNNEQSSQLLEMQGNLLQVVGIGVTINTQGQQTLLQTISNTGNIIQLIGTVIQVFANTDTQEGIEMNAIGAWIQVVGAVITALATE
;
A
#
# COMPACT_ATOMS: atom_id res chain seq x y z
N MET A 1 -55.78 -50.66 -24.98
CA MET A 1 -54.58 -50.28 -24.21
C MET A 1 -53.54 -49.85 -25.22
N THR A 2 -53.39 -48.54 -25.41
CA THR A 2 -52.50 -47.92 -26.39
C THR A 2 -51.35 -47.28 -25.63
N ASP A 3 -50.14 -47.80 -25.84
CA ASP A 3 -48.90 -47.27 -25.26
C ASP A 3 -48.46 -46.01 -26.03
N PHE A 4 -48.33 -44.90 -25.31
CA PHE A 4 -47.76 -43.66 -25.82
C PHE A 4 -46.23 -43.71 -25.71
N ASN A 5 -45.57 -43.77 -26.86
CA ASN A 5 -44.13 -43.58 -27.00
C ASN A 5 -43.84 -42.06 -27.04
N SER A 6 -43.07 -41.55 -26.09
CA SER A 6 -42.66 -40.15 -26.00
C SER A 6 -41.14 -40.07 -26.01
N SER A 7 -40.57 -39.77 -27.18
CA SER A 7 -39.15 -39.41 -27.32
C SER A 7 -39.00 -37.96 -26.84
N ASN A 8 -38.32 -37.74 -25.71
CA ASN A 8 -38.06 -36.39 -25.22
C ASN A 8 -36.68 -35.93 -25.69
N ASN A 9 -36.67 -35.18 -26.79
CA ASN A 9 -35.48 -34.60 -27.40
C ASN A 9 -35.27 -33.20 -26.79
N SER A 10 -34.48 -33.11 -25.72
CA SER A 10 -34.19 -31.84 -25.04
C SER A 10 -33.25 -30.97 -25.89
N ARG A 11 -33.84 -30.00 -26.60
CA ARG A 11 -33.16 -28.91 -27.28
C ARG A 11 -32.31 -28.13 -26.28
N LYS A 12 -30.98 -28.13 -26.46
CA LYS A 12 -30.06 -27.19 -25.80
C LYS A 12 -30.45 -25.77 -26.26
N GLN A 13 -31.05 -25.00 -25.36
CA GLN A 13 -31.25 -23.57 -25.58
C GLN A 13 -29.88 -22.89 -25.53
N ASN A 14 -29.41 -22.41 -26.69
CA ASN A 14 -28.27 -21.52 -26.79
C ASN A 14 -28.69 -20.14 -26.27
N ASN A 15 -28.46 -19.90 -24.98
CA ASN A 15 -28.72 -18.61 -24.36
C ASN A 15 -27.55 -17.65 -24.70
N PRO A 16 -27.79 -16.50 -25.39
CA PRO A 16 -26.72 -15.59 -25.79
C PRO A 16 -25.94 -15.00 -24.62
N PHE A 17 -26.52 -14.96 -23.41
CA PHE A 17 -25.84 -14.52 -22.19
C PHE A 17 -24.61 -15.37 -21.83
N ASN A 18 -24.67 -16.69 -22.04
CA ASN A 18 -23.54 -17.59 -21.73
C ASN A 18 -22.33 -17.34 -22.66
N LYS A 19 -22.55 -16.73 -23.83
CA LYS A 19 -21.49 -16.35 -24.76
C LYS A 19 -20.78 -15.07 -24.30
N TRP A 20 -21.52 -14.14 -23.71
CA TRP A 20 -20.96 -12.91 -23.13
C TRP A 20 -20.17 -13.21 -21.85
N ASP A 21 -20.66 -14.11 -20.99
CA ASP A 21 -19.93 -14.51 -19.78
C ASP A 21 -18.55 -15.11 -20.09
N ASN A 22 -18.43 -15.92 -21.16
CA ASN A 22 -17.14 -16.48 -21.58
C ASN A 22 -16.22 -15.49 -22.31
N LEU A 23 -16.76 -14.38 -22.82
CA LEU A 23 -15.99 -13.31 -23.46
C LEU A 23 -15.48 -12.27 -22.45
N VAL A 24 -16.27 -12.00 -21.41
CA VAL A 24 -15.96 -11.03 -20.35
C VAL A 24 -15.19 -11.69 -19.19
N PHE A 25 -15.49 -12.95 -18.89
CA PHE A 25 -14.83 -13.76 -17.85
C PHE A 25 -14.42 -15.14 -18.40
N PRO A 26 -13.36 -15.23 -19.24
CA PRO A 26 -12.89 -16.53 -19.71
C PRO A 26 -12.45 -17.39 -18.52
N LYS A 27 -13.11 -18.53 -18.29
CA LYS A 27 -12.67 -19.51 -17.29
C LYS A 27 -11.28 -20.02 -17.67
N ARG A 28 -10.27 -19.55 -16.95
CA ARG A 28 -8.88 -20.03 -17.02
C ARG A 28 -8.89 -21.53 -16.68
N ARG A 29 -8.55 -22.40 -17.63
CA ARG A 29 -8.23 -23.79 -17.31
C ARG A 29 -6.85 -23.80 -16.65
N GLU A 30 -6.83 -23.74 -15.33
CA GLU A 30 -5.61 -23.99 -14.56
C GLU A 30 -5.32 -25.49 -14.55
N ASN A 31 -4.13 -25.82 -15.03
CA ASN A 31 -3.52 -27.12 -14.83
C ASN A 31 -2.92 -27.13 -13.42
N GLN A 32 -3.75 -27.36 -12.41
CA GLN A 32 -3.32 -27.47 -11.02
C GLN A 32 -2.71 -28.85 -10.79
N ASN A 33 -1.37 -28.95 -10.68
CA ASN A 33 -0.74 -29.96 -9.83
C ASN A 33 0.77 -29.76 -9.54
N SER A 34 1.37 -28.62 -9.92
CA SER A 34 2.77 -28.34 -9.54
C SER A 34 3.15 -26.86 -9.40
N SER A 35 2.19 -25.94 -9.50
CA SER A 35 2.44 -24.48 -9.51
C SER A 35 1.88 -23.72 -8.30
N SER A 36 1.13 -24.37 -7.40
CA SER A 36 0.52 -23.69 -6.24
C SER A 36 1.56 -23.30 -5.18
N ASN A 37 2.47 -24.22 -4.84
CA ASN A 37 3.44 -23.98 -3.77
C ASN A 37 4.49 -22.92 -4.11
N ASN A 38 4.84 -22.76 -5.39
CA ASN A 38 5.84 -21.77 -5.80
C ASN A 38 5.26 -20.35 -5.77
N ASN A 39 3.98 -20.19 -6.13
CA ASN A 39 3.34 -18.87 -6.17
C ASN A 39 3.13 -18.29 -4.76
N GLU A 40 2.78 -19.13 -3.78
CA GLU A 40 2.61 -18.71 -2.39
C GLU A 40 3.95 -18.31 -1.75
N SER A 41 5.01 -19.09 -1.97
CA SER A 41 6.35 -18.73 -1.49
C SER A 41 6.88 -17.44 -2.12
N ASP A 42 6.61 -17.24 -3.41
CA ASP A 42 7.04 -16.03 -4.13
C ASP A 42 6.24 -14.80 -3.65
N SER A 43 4.95 -14.96 -3.34
CA SER A 43 4.11 -13.91 -2.76
C SER A 43 4.62 -13.48 -1.38
N ASN A 44 4.94 -14.43 -0.50
CA ASN A 44 5.48 -14.13 0.84
C ASN A 44 6.82 -13.41 0.78
N ILE A 45 7.75 -13.86 -0.09
CA ILE A 45 9.04 -13.18 -0.27
C ILE A 45 8.82 -11.75 -0.81
N THR A 46 7.84 -11.58 -1.70
CA THR A 46 7.48 -10.26 -2.25
C THR A 46 6.93 -9.34 -1.16
N ALA A 47 6.03 -9.84 -0.30
CA ALA A 47 5.48 -9.10 0.84
C ALA A 47 6.59 -8.66 1.80
N ILE A 48 7.47 -9.60 2.19
CA ILE A 48 8.60 -9.33 3.08
C ILE A 48 9.51 -8.27 2.47
N ALA A 49 9.88 -8.42 1.20
CA ALA A 49 10.74 -7.45 0.52
C ALA A 49 10.08 -6.06 0.45
N GLY A 50 8.80 -6.00 0.07
CA GLY A 50 8.04 -4.76 -0.01
C GLY A 50 8.01 -4.00 1.32
N ASN A 51 7.59 -4.67 2.39
CA ASN A 51 7.45 -4.05 3.72
C ASN A 51 8.80 -3.62 4.32
N TRP A 52 9.89 -4.36 4.07
CA TRP A 52 11.23 -3.93 4.50
C TRP A 52 11.79 -2.77 3.66
N ILE A 53 11.51 -2.74 2.35
CA ILE A 53 11.89 -1.60 1.50
C ILE A 53 11.15 -0.34 1.95
N GLU A 54 9.86 -0.46 2.25
CA GLU A 54 9.06 0.63 2.84
C GLU A 54 9.69 1.12 4.14
N ALA A 55 9.92 0.24 5.11
CA ALA A 55 10.49 0.62 6.39
C ALA A 55 11.86 1.31 6.28
N ILE A 56 12.72 0.86 5.36
CA ILE A 56 14.00 1.53 5.07
C ILE A 56 13.77 2.93 4.48
N GLY A 57 12.84 3.05 3.54
CA GLY A 57 12.44 4.32 2.97
C GLY A 57 11.97 5.30 4.04
N THR A 58 11.07 4.87 4.93
CA THR A 58 10.53 5.67 6.03
C THR A 58 11.63 6.13 6.98
N ILE A 59 12.62 5.28 7.27
CA ILE A 59 13.79 5.69 8.09
C ILE A 59 14.58 6.81 7.40
N ILE A 60 14.82 6.69 6.09
CA ILE A 60 15.56 7.70 5.33
C ILE A 60 14.76 9.02 5.26
N THR A 61 13.43 8.95 5.05
CA THR A 61 12.52 10.10 5.11
C THR A 61 12.53 10.79 6.48
N ALA A 62 12.54 10.01 7.57
CA ALA A 62 12.62 10.56 8.93
C ALA A 62 13.96 11.25 9.21
N ILE A 63 15.06 10.70 8.70
CA ILE A 63 16.37 11.38 8.74
C ILE A 63 16.31 12.69 7.94
N GLY A 64 15.77 12.66 6.71
CA GLY A 64 15.62 13.85 5.86
C GLY A 64 14.70 14.93 6.46
N SER A 65 13.73 14.53 7.26
CA SER A 65 12.78 15.43 7.94
C SER A 65 13.31 15.96 9.29
N THR A 66 14.44 15.46 9.79
CA THR A 66 15.01 15.86 11.08
C THR A 66 16.01 17.02 10.90
N PRO A 67 15.84 18.17 11.57
CA PRO A 67 16.83 19.24 11.57
C PRO A 67 18.21 18.74 11.98
N SER A 68 19.23 19.07 11.18
CA SER A 68 20.59 18.58 11.39
C SER A 68 21.62 19.68 11.21
N THR A 69 22.63 19.69 12.07
CA THR A 69 23.83 20.50 11.90
C THR A 69 24.96 19.72 11.21
N ILE A 70 24.76 18.42 10.97
CA ILE A 70 25.76 17.51 10.38
C ILE A 70 25.57 17.43 8.86
N PHE A 71 24.32 17.35 8.41
CA PHE A 71 23.97 17.28 7.00
C PHE A 71 23.55 18.64 6.46
N THR A 72 23.80 18.87 5.17
CA THR A 72 23.33 20.10 4.49
C THR A 72 21.83 20.00 4.21
N GLN A 73 21.16 21.14 4.01
CA GLN A 73 19.75 21.15 3.61
C GLN A 73 19.51 20.35 2.32
N GLN A 74 20.40 20.48 1.32
CA GLN A 74 20.29 19.69 0.09
C GLN A 74 20.35 18.18 0.38
N THR A 75 21.27 17.75 1.25
CA THR A 75 21.38 16.33 1.64
C THR A 75 20.13 15.83 2.35
N LEU A 76 19.54 16.65 3.23
CA LEU A 76 18.29 16.32 3.92
C LEU A 76 17.11 16.22 2.92
N THR A 77 17.03 17.14 1.96
CA THR A 77 16.07 17.09 0.85
C THR A 77 16.27 15.84 0.00
N ASP A 78 17.52 15.49 -0.35
CA ASP A 78 17.83 14.28 -1.12
C ASP A 78 17.42 13.01 -0.38
N PHE A 79 17.67 12.95 0.94
CA PHE A 79 17.17 11.85 1.78
C PHE A 79 15.65 11.79 1.77
N ASN A 80 14.96 12.92 1.90
CA ASN A 80 13.50 12.95 1.85
C ASN A 80 12.97 12.40 0.50
N ILE A 81 13.57 12.78 -0.62
CA ILE A 81 13.22 12.24 -1.95
C ILE A 81 13.50 10.73 -2.04
N ILE A 82 14.69 10.29 -1.67
CA ILE A 82 15.09 8.87 -1.76
C ILE A 82 14.20 8.02 -0.86
N GLY A 83 13.92 8.47 0.36
CA GLY A 83 13.07 7.80 1.32
C GLY A 83 11.67 7.60 0.78
N ASN A 84 10.99 8.67 0.33
CA ASN A 84 9.65 8.58 -0.23
C ASN A 84 9.60 7.70 -1.51
N ILE A 85 10.64 7.70 -2.35
CA ILE A 85 10.70 6.79 -3.52
C ILE A 85 10.77 5.33 -3.07
N LEU A 86 11.58 5.03 -2.04
CA LEU A 86 11.67 3.68 -1.48
C LEU A 86 10.36 3.27 -0.81
N GLU A 87 9.70 4.17 -0.07
CA GLU A 87 8.37 3.94 0.50
C GLU A 87 7.34 3.64 -0.58
N ALA A 88 7.30 4.43 -1.64
CA ALA A 88 6.41 4.20 -2.78
C ALA A 88 6.69 2.86 -3.48
N GLY A 89 7.96 2.51 -3.67
CA GLY A 89 8.35 1.24 -4.26
C GLY A 89 8.00 0.05 -3.37
N GLY A 90 8.30 0.13 -2.07
CA GLY A 90 8.04 -0.92 -1.09
C GLY A 90 6.56 -1.22 -0.94
N THR A 91 5.74 -0.19 -0.72
CA THR A 91 4.27 -0.30 -0.64
C THR A 91 3.66 -0.84 -1.93
N ALA A 92 4.14 -0.40 -3.11
CA ALA A 92 3.68 -0.96 -4.38
C ALA A 92 4.06 -2.44 -4.57
N ILE A 93 5.23 -2.86 -4.11
CA ILE A 93 5.65 -4.28 -4.14
C ILE A 93 4.78 -5.11 -3.18
N ALA A 94 4.54 -4.62 -1.96
CA ALA A 94 3.68 -5.29 -0.98
C ALA A 94 2.24 -5.43 -1.50
N ALA A 95 1.71 -4.42 -2.19
CA ALA A 95 0.37 -4.42 -2.77
C ALA A 95 0.13 -5.56 -3.77
N GLU A 96 1.18 -6.06 -4.44
CA GLU A 96 1.09 -7.19 -5.38
C GLU A 96 0.96 -8.55 -4.68
N SER A 97 1.34 -8.62 -3.40
CA SER A 97 1.23 -9.82 -2.56
C SER A 97 -0.03 -9.86 -1.69
N GLU A 98 -0.87 -8.82 -1.73
CA GLU A 98 -2.09 -8.70 -0.95
C GLU A 98 -3.25 -9.50 -1.56
N ASP A 99 -3.83 -10.42 -0.79
CA ASP A 99 -5.05 -11.15 -1.18
C ASP A 99 -6.31 -10.28 -1.10
N SER A 100 -6.29 -9.24 -0.25
CA SER A 100 -7.40 -8.32 -0.04
C SER A 100 -7.35 -7.17 -1.04
N LEU A 101 -8.40 -7.03 -1.86
CA LEU A 101 -8.54 -5.88 -2.78
C LEU A 101 -8.47 -4.53 -2.04
N LEU A 102 -9.00 -4.46 -0.80
CA LEU A 102 -8.94 -3.23 -0.02
C LEU A 102 -7.51 -2.93 0.43
N ASN A 103 -6.75 -3.95 0.84
CA ASN A 103 -5.36 -3.77 1.25
C ASN A 103 -4.51 -3.33 0.05
N SER A 104 -4.61 -4.05 -1.07
CA SER A 104 -3.89 -3.72 -2.31
C SER A 104 -4.20 -2.30 -2.79
N VAL A 105 -5.47 -1.88 -2.78
CA VAL A 105 -5.85 -0.48 -3.11
C VAL A 105 -5.29 0.51 -2.09
N GLY A 106 -5.35 0.19 -0.80
CA GLY A 106 -4.82 1.04 0.26
C GLY A 106 -3.31 1.28 0.09
N ASP A 107 -2.54 0.22 -0.15
CA ASP A 107 -1.09 0.29 -0.36
C ASP A 107 -0.73 1.02 -1.67
N GLN A 108 -1.52 0.84 -2.74
CA GLN A 108 -1.35 1.64 -3.96
C GLN A 108 -1.61 3.13 -3.72
N LEU A 109 -2.62 3.49 -2.91
CA LEU A 109 -2.87 4.89 -2.54
C LEU A 109 -1.71 5.46 -1.71
N GLN A 110 -1.12 4.66 -0.82
CA GLN A 110 0.10 5.04 -0.10
C GLN A 110 1.26 5.30 -1.07
N ALA A 111 1.49 4.40 -2.02
CA ALA A 111 2.55 4.55 -3.02
C ALA A 111 2.37 5.84 -3.85
N ILE A 112 1.15 6.11 -4.32
CA ILE A 112 0.83 7.34 -5.06
C ILE A 112 1.02 8.56 -4.17
N GLY A 113 0.63 8.48 -2.90
CA GLY A 113 0.79 9.55 -1.93
C GLY A 113 2.27 9.93 -1.73
N ASN A 114 3.14 8.94 -1.56
CA ASN A 114 4.59 9.14 -1.47
C ASN A 114 5.17 9.76 -2.76
N LEU A 115 4.70 9.34 -3.94
CA LEU A 115 5.12 9.97 -5.20
C LEU A 115 4.63 11.43 -5.33
N ALA A 116 3.46 11.76 -4.80
CA ALA A 116 2.97 13.13 -4.76
C ALA A 116 3.81 14.01 -3.83
N VAL A 117 4.29 13.47 -2.69
CA VAL A 117 5.27 14.14 -1.82
C VAL A 117 6.56 14.43 -2.60
N VAL A 118 7.12 13.43 -3.30
CA VAL A 118 8.32 13.61 -4.15
C VAL A 118 8.10 14.69 -5.21
N ALA A 119 6.94 14.69 -5.87
CA ALA A 119 6.60 15.70 -6.86
C ALA A 119 6.50 17.11 -6.24
N GLY A 120 6.02 17.21 -4.99
CA GLY A 120 6.03 18.45 -4.21
C GLY A 120 7.44 18.95 -3.95
N ILE A 121 8.32 18.09 -3.42
CA ILE A 121 9.72 18.45 -3.09
C ILE A 121 10.51 18.87 -4.34
N LEU A 122 10.29 18.21 -5.47
CA LEU A 122 10.95 18.55 -6.76
C LEU A 122 10.30 19.75 -7.47
N GLY A 123 9.16 20.23 -6.98
CA GLY A 123 8.44 21.36 -7.53
C GLY A 123 9.22 22.67 -7.39
N ASN A 124 9.13 23.53 -8.41
CA ASN A 124 9.78 24.85 -8.40
C ASN A 124 8.88 25.97 -7.88
N ASN A 125 7.64 25.65 -7.48
CA ASN A 125 6.66 26.61 -6.99
C ASN A 125 6.29 26.26 -5.55
N GLU A 126 6.71 27.09 -4.60
CA GLU A 126 6.57 26.86 -3.16
C GLU A 126 5.13 26.52 -2.74
N GLN A 127 4.14 27.26 -3.22
CA GLN A 127 2.73 27.01 -2.91
C GLN A 127 2.25 25.65 -3.45
N SER A 128 2.62 25.31 -4.69
CA SER A 128 2.28 24.02 -5.29
C SER A 128 3.03 22.87 -4.64
N SER A 129 4.29 23.07 -4.24
CA SER A 129 5.13 22.09 -3.55
C SER A 129 4.52 21.71 -2.21
N GLN A 130 4.23 22.68 -1.34
CA GLN A 130 3.59 22.44 -0.05
C GLN A 130 2.22 21.78 -0.20
N LEU A 131 1.43 22.22 -1.19
CA LEU A 131 0.11 21.62 -1.45
C LEU A 131 0.22 20.16 -1.89
N LEU A 132 1.18 19.82 -2.75
CA LEU A 132 1.42 18.45 -3.22
C LEU A 132 1.93 17.54 -2.10
N GLU A 133 2.82 18.04 -1.23
CA GLU A 133 3.28 17.29 -0.06
C GLU A 133 2.12 16.97 0.89
N MET A 134 1.30 17.98 1.21
CA MET A 134 0.11 17.77 2.06
C MET A 134 -0.90 16.82 1.41
N GLN A 135 -1.18 16.96 0.11
CA GLN A 135 -2.08 16.07 -0.62
C GLN A 135 -1.54 14.64 -0.69
N GLY A 136 -0.24 14.48 -0.86
CA GLY A 136 0.44 13.19 -0.82
C GLY A 136 0.26 12.51 0.52
N ASN A 137 0.58 13.21 1.62
CA ASN A 137 0.39 12.69 2.98
C ASN A 137 -1.09 12.37 3.28
N LEU A 138 -2.04 13.18 2.81
CA LEU A 138 -3.47 12.88 2.93
C LEU A 138 -3.87 11.60 2.17
N LEU A 139 -3.31 11.37 0.99
CA LEU A 139 -3.59 10.17 0.21
C LEU A 139 -3.05 8.92 0.92
N GLN A 140 -1.86 9.02 1.54
CA GLN A 140 -1.30 7.98 2.39
C GLN A 140 -2.21 7.68 3.59
N VAL A 141 -2.68 8.72 4.30
CA VAL A 141 -3.63 8.58 5.41
C VAL A 141 -4.88 7.80 4.99
N VAL A 142 -5.44 8.09 3.81
CA VAL A 142 -6.59 7.35 3.27
C VAL A 142 -6.20 5.91 2.93
N GLY A 143 -5.03 5.72 2.29
CA GLY A 143 -4.51 4.41 1.93
C GLY A 143 -4.36 3.49 3.14
N ILE A 144 -3.59 3.92 4.15
CA ILE A 144 -3.40 3.20 5.42
C ILE A 144 -4.74 2.96 6.10
N GLY A 145 -5.63 3.97 6.13
CA GLY A 145 -6.94 3.85 6.78
C GLY A 145 -7.82 2.73 6.20
N VAL A 146 -7.69 2.44 4.90
CA VAL A 146 -8.43 1.36 4.23
C VAL A 146 -7.82 -0.02 4.52
N THR A 147 -6.51 -0.12 4.77
CA THR A 147 -5.84 -1.40 5.07
C THR A 147 -6.06 -1.86 6.52
N ILE A 148 -6.38 -0.94 7.43
CA ILE A 148 -6.67 -1.28 8.83
C ILE A 148 -7.94 -2.13 8.91
N ASN A 149 -7.74 -3.42 9.16
CA ASN A 149 -8.83 -4.36 9.38
C ASN A 149 -9.15 -4.44 10.88
N THR A 150 -10.42 -4.26 11.25
CA THR A 150 -10.89 -4.38 12.65
C THR A 150 -11.91 -5.50 12.85
N GLN A 151 -12.17 -6.29 11.80
CA GLN A 151 -13.24 -7.29 11.79
C GLN A 151 -12.68 -8.72 11.95
N GLY A 152 -13.44 -9.55 12.67
CA GLY A 152 -13.18 -10.98 12.80
C GLY A 152 -12.08 -11.35 13.82
N GLN A 153 -11.80 -12.65 13.92
CA GLN A 153 -10.63 -13.16 14.66
C GLN A 153 -9.41 -13.04 13.75
N GLN A 154 -8.54 -12.08 14.06
CA GLN A 154 -7.26 -11.92 13.37
C GLN A 154 -6.21 -12.87 13.95
N THR A 155 -5.26 -13.26 13.12
CA THR A 155 -4.05 -13.92 13.62
C THR A 155 -3.22 -12.94 14.45
N LEU A 156 -2.27 -13.46 15.23
CA LEU A 156 -1.34 -12.62 15.98
C LEU A 156 -0.56 -11.67 15.05
N LEU A 157 -0.07 -12.18 13.91
CA LEU A 157 0.70 -11.39 12.95
C LEU A 157 -0.16 -10.32 12.28
N GLN A 158 -1.39 -10.64 11.87
CA GLN A 158 -2.33 -9.65 11.34
C GLN A 158 -2.63 -8.54 12.36
N THR A 159 -2.76 -8.90 13.64
CA THR A 159 -2.98 -7.92 14.73
C THR A 159 -1.77 -7.01 14.91
N ILE A 160 -0.54 -7.56 14.84
CA ILE A 160 0.70 -6.79 14.95
C ILE A 160 0.86 -5.87 13.72
N SER A 161 0.62 -6.38 12.51
CA SER A 161 0.65 -5.59 11.27
C SER A 161 -0.36 -4.44 11.31
N ASN A 162 -1.62 -4.70 11.69
CA ASN A 162 -2.61 -3.64 11.88
C ASN A 162 -2.20 -2.62 12.95
N THR A 163 -1.52 -3.05 14.01
CA THR A 163 -0.98 -2.12 15.03
C THR A 163 0.12 -1.24 14.42
N GLY A 164 1.01 -1.82 13.61
CA GLY A 164 2.01 -1.08 12.84
C GLY A 164 1.36 -0.02 11.95
N ASN A 165 0.38 -0.41 11.14
CA ASN A 165 -0.36 0.49 10.25
C ASN A 165 -1.08 1.62 11.02
N ILE A 166 -1.68 1.34 12.18
CA ILE A 166 -2.27 2.39 13.03
C ILE A 166 -1.21 3.39 13.52
N ILE A 167 -0.03 2.91 13.90
CA ILE A 167 1.08 3.78 14.33
C ILE A 167 1.57 4.62 13.14
N GLN A 168 1.71 4.03 11.95
CA GLN A 168 2.04 4.76 10.72
C GLN A 168 1.03 5.88 10.46
N LEU A 169 -0.26 5.54 10.46
CA LEU A 169 -1.36 6.48 10.27
C LEU A 169 -1.26 7.69 11.21
N ILE A 170 -0.97 7.45 12.49
CA ILE A 170 -0.81 8.53 13.48
C ILE A 170 0.35 9.46 13.07
N GLY A 171 1.49 8.91 12.71
CA GLY A 171 2.65 9.70 12.29
C GLY A 171 2.38 10.50 11.01
N THR A 172 1.73 9.90 10.02
CA THR A 172 1.37 10.59 8.76
C THR A 172 0.36 11.70 9.01
N VAL A 173 -0.64 11.49 9.88
CA VAL A 173 -1.60 12.52 10.29
C VAL A 173 -0.89 13.69 10.97
N ILE A 174 0.10 13.44 11.82
CA ILE A 174 0.91 14.50 12.44
C ILE A 174 1.63 15.33 11.35
N GLN A 175 2.21 14.69 10.33
CA GLN A 175 2.87 15.41 9.24
C GLN A 175 1.90 16.24 8.37
N VAL A 176 0.67 15.76 8.15
CA VAL A 176 -0.36 16.55 7.44
C VAL A 176 -0.64 17.89 8.13
N PHE A 177 -0.65 17.91 9.46
CA PHE A 177 -0.92 19.12 10.25
C PHE A 177 0.35 19.90 10.64
N ALA A 178 1.53 19.40 10.29
CA ALA A 178 2.79 20.05 10.59
C ALA A 178 3.01 21.26 9.67
N ASN A 179 3.00 22.47 10.24
CA ASN A 179 3.27 23.69 9.49
C ASN A 179 4.80 23.91 9.36
N THR A 180 5.39 23.37 8.28
CA THR A 180 6.83 23.37 8.05
C THR A 180 7.43 24.76 7.78
N ASP A 181 6.62 25.82 7.70
CA ASP A 181 7.09 27.22 7.71
C ASP A 181 7.52 27.70 9.12
N THR A 182 7.25 26.90 10.15
CA THR A 182 7.57 27.21 11.55
C THR A 182 8.54 26.20 12.14
N GLN A 183 9.38 26.64 13.08
CA GLN A 183 10.29 25.73 13.79
C GLN A 183 9.54 24.59 14.50
N GLU A 184 8.41 24.90 15.16
CA GLU A 184 7.57 23.90 15.82
C GLU A 184 7.00 22.89 14.82
N GLY A 185 6.55 23.34 13.65
CA GLY A 185 6.04 22.44 12.63
C GLY A 185 7.13 21.60 11.96
N ILE A 186 8.35 22.12 11.81
CA ILE A 186 9.50 21.30 11.37
C ILE A 186 9.78 20.19 12.40
N GLU A 187 9.78 20.51 13.69
CA GLU A 187 9.96 19.51 14.75
C GLU A 187 8.81 18.50 14.78
N MET A 188 7.57 18.96 14.61
CA MET A 188 6.39 18.11 14.54
C MET A 188 6.40 17.19 13.32
N ASN A 189 6.87 17.67 12.16
CA ASN A 189 7.06 16.85 10.98
C ASN A 189 8.08 15.72 11.24
N ALA A 190 9.21 16.05 11.89
CA ALA A 190 10.21 15.05 12.27
C ALA A 190 9.64 14.00 13.25
N ILE A 191 8.87 14.43 14.25
CA ILE A 191 8.18 13.52 15.19
C ILE A 191 7.23 12.59 14.45
N GLY A 192 6.40 13.12 13.55
CA GLY A 192 5.48 12.34 12.73
C GLY A 192 6.20 11.30 11.86
N ALA A 193 7.34 11.67 11.27
CA ALA A 193 8.16 10.76 10.48
C ALA A 193 8.75 9.62 11.33
N TRP A 194 9.28 9.91 12.53
CA TRP A 194 9.80 8.86 13.42
C TRP A 194 8.72 7.96 14.01
N ILE A 195 7.49 8.46 14.21
CA ILE A 195 6.34 7.62 14.58
C ILE A 195 6.01 6.65 13.43
N GLN A 196 6.02 7.12 12.18
CA GLN A 196 5.85 6.24 11.02
C GLN A 196 6.92 5.16 10.94
N VAL A 197 8.19 5.49 11.18
CA VAL A 197 9.28 4.50 11.24
C VAL A 197 8.95 3.35 12.20
N VAL A 198 8.45 3.66 13.40
CA VAL A 198 8.08 2.62 14.36
C VAL A 198 6.97 1.73 13.81
N GLY A 199 5.95 2.33 13.20
CA GLY A 199 4.86 1.58 12.58
C GLY A 199 5.33 0.69 11.42
N ALA A 200 6.10 1.24 10.49
CA ALA A 200 6.61 0.53 9.31
C ALA A 200 7.49 -0.67 9.70
N VAL A 201 8.37 -0.50 10.69
CA VAL A 201 9.21 -1.60 11.22
C VAL A 201 8.35 -2.68 11.87
N ILE A 202 7.31 -2.32 12.63
CA ILE A 202 6.39 -3.29 13.22
C ILE A 202 5.65 -4.07 12.12
N THR A 203 5.16 -3.40 11.08
CA THR A 203 4.50 -4.04 9.93
C THR A 203 5.45 -5.00 9.20
N ALA A 204 6.69 -4.57 8.93
CA ALA A 204 7.70 -5.41 8.30
C ALA A 204 8.07 -6.65 9.13
N LEU A 205 8.14 -6.53 10.46
CA LEU A 205 8.38 -7.66 11.37
C LEU A 205 7.21 -8.64 11.45
N ALA A 206 5.99 -8.20 11.10
CA ALA A 206 4.78 -9.00 11.14
C ALA A 206 4.49 -9.76 9.83
N THR A 207 5.40 -9.70 8.86
CA THR A 207 5.25 -10.33 7.54
C THR A 207 6.01 -11.67 7.49
N GLU A 208 5.34 -12.74 7.06
CA GLU A 208 5.87 -14.11 6.91
C GLU A 208 5.61 -14.66 5.50
#